data_AF-A0A8T4ZAJ8-F1
#
_entry.id   AF-A0A8T4ZAJ8-F1
#
_cell.length_a   1.000
_cell.length_b   1.000
_cell.length_c   1.000
_cell.angle_alpha   90.00
_cell.angle_beta   90.00
_cell.angle_gamma   90.00
#
_symmetry.space_group_name_H-M   'P 1'
#
loop_
_entity.id
_entity.type
_entity.pdbx_description
1 polymer ?
#
loop_
_entity_poly.entity_id
_entity_poly.type
_entity_poly.pdbx_seq_one_letter_code
_entity_poly.pdbx_strand_id
1 'polypeptide(L)'
;MRTLIICEKADAASRLAEALTESKPRLSKRRNLTYFEVEVEDGLAVICPAQGHLYAVDSKDRFSRRTYPVWDFSWRPKYEVERGYNY
;
A
#
# COMPACT_ATOMS: atom_id res chain seq x y z
N MET A 1 16.68 10.18 11.76
CA MET A 1 15.22 10.24 11.47
C MET A 1 14.79 8.96 10.76
N ARG A 2 13.49 8.64 10.69
CA ARG A 2 12.99 7.49 9.93
C ARG A 2 11.89 7.92 8.97
N THR A 3 12.08 7.65 7.68
CA THR A 3 11.19 8.11 6.60
C THR A 3 10.57 6.90 5.91
N LEU A 4 9.25 6.89 5.76
CA LEU A 4 8.53 5.88 4.99
C LEU A 4 8.27 6.41 3.57
N ILE A 5 8.71 5.67 2.56
CA ILE A 5 8.46 5.97 1.16
C ILE A 5 7.58 4.87 0.58
N ILE A 6 6.45 5.25 0.00
CA ILE A 6 5.48 4.32 -0.59
C ILE A 6 5.54 4.46 -2.11
N CYS A 7 5.84 3.35 -2.79
CA CYS A 7 5.79 3.25 -4.24
C CYS A 7 4.55 2.46 -4.69
N GLU A 8 4.05 2.68 -5.91
CA GLU A 8 2.86 1.96 -6.37
C GLU A 8 3.13 0.45 -6.54
N LYS A 9 4.27 0.10 -7.14
CA LYS A 9 4.63 -1.27 -7.54
C LYS A 9 6.00 -1.68 -6.95
N ALA A 10 6.23 -2.99 -6.93
CA ALA A 10 7.46 -3.58 -6.34
C ALA A 10 8.73 -3.22 -7.13
N ASP A 11 8.63 -3.11 -8.45
CA ASP A 11 9.72 -2.69 -9.33
C ASP A 11 10.15 -1.23 -9.05
N ALA A 12 9.19 -0.32 -8.88
CA ALA A 12 9.44 1.06 -8.52
C ALA A 12 10.14 1.17 -7.16
N ALA A 13 9.72 0.39 -6.16
CA ALA A 13 10.37 0.34 -4.86
C ALA A 13 11.82 -0.16 -4.95
N SER A 14 12.07 -1.21 -5.75
CA SER A 14 13.42 -1.75 -5.96
C SER A 14 14.34 -0.74 -6.61
N ARG A 15 13.89 -0.11 -7.71
CA ARG A 15 14.69 0.89 -8.44
C ARG A 15 14.98 2.12 -7.59
N LEU A 16 14.02 2.55 -6.76
CA LEU A 16 14.26 3.66 -5.84
C LEU A 16 15.27 3.29 -4.76
N ALA A 17 15.17 2.08 -4.19
CA ALA A 17 16.12 1.61 -3.20
C ALA A 17 17.55 1.53 -3.76
N GLU A 18 17.70 1.03 -4.99
CA GLU A 18 19.00 1.01 -5.70
C GLU A 18 19.52 2.42 -6.00
N ALA A 19 18.65 3.37 -6.33
CA ALA A 19 19.07 4.74 -6.63
C ALA A 19 19.50 5.55 -5.39
N LEU A 20 19.09 5.13 -4.19
CA LEU A 20 19.37 5.85 -2.94
C LEU A 20 20.62 5.36 -2.21
N THR A 21 21.30 4.33 -2.72
CA THR A 21 22.53 3.80 -2.11
C THR A 21 23.49 3.26 -3.16
N GLU A 22 24.77 3.61 -3.03
CA GLU A 22 25.87 3.02 -3.82
C GLU A 22 26.11 1.53 -3.46
N SER A 23 25.68 1.12 -2.26
CA SER A 23 25.71 -0.26 -1.79
C SER A 23 24.37 -0.97 -2.04
N LYS A 24 24.37 -2.31 -1.96
CA LYS A 24 23.14 -3.09 -2.15
C LYS A 24 22.10 -2.77 -1.06
N PRO A 25 20.86 -2.36 -1.41
CA PRO A 25 19.83 -2.03 -0.43
C PRO A 25 19.44 -3.27 0.41
N ARG A 26 19.13 -3.04 1.70
CA ARG A 26 18.77 -4.14 2.61
C ARG A 26 17.33 -4.58 2.35
N LEU A 27 17.18 -5.78 1.80
CA LEU A 27 15.87 -6.41 1.61
C LEU A 27 15.34 -6.96 2.93
N SER A 28 14.14 -6.55 3.31
CA SER A 28 13.44 -7.01 4.51
C SER A 28 12.04 -7.55 4.16
N LYS A 29 11.55 -8.49 4.96
CA LYS A 29 10.22 -9.09 4.77
C LYS A 29 9.44 -9.08 6.07
N ARG A 30 8.20 -8.63 6.02
CA ARG A 30 7.25 -8.68 7.14
C ARG A 30 5.91 -9.20 6.65
N ARG A 31 5.45 -10.33 7.19
CA ARG A 31 4.29 -11.07 6.68
C ARG A 31 4.47 -11.34 5.16
N ASN A 32 3.51 -10.90 4.34
CA ASN A 32 3.52 -11.04 2.89
C ASN A 32 4.06 -9.79 2.17
N LEU A 33 4.60 -8.81 2.91
CA LEU A 33 5.17 -7.58 2.34
C LEU A 33 6.69 -7.65 2.34
N THR A 34 7.28 -7.43 1.17
CA THR A 34 8.72 -7.20 1.00
C THR A 34 8.96 -5.70 0.87
N TYR A 35 9.97 -5.18 1.56
CA TYR A 35 10.35 -3.76 1.55
C TYR A 35 11.87 -3.61 1.68
N PHE A 36 12.38 -2.42 1.40
CA PHE A 36 13.80 -2.10 1.48
C PHE A 36 14.09 -1.14 2.62
N GLU A 37 15.25 -1.29 3.24
CA GLU A 37 15.81 -0.34 4.19
C GLU A 37 17.12 0.20 3.63
N VAL A 38 17.25 1.53 3.58
CA VAL A 38 18.41 2.24 3.03
C VAL A 38 18.85 3.32 4.00
N GLU A 39 20.13 3.34 4.36
CA GLU A 39 20.71 4.45 5.12
C GLU A 39 20.92 5.65 4.17
N VAL A 40 20.40 6.80 4.58
CA VAL A 40 20.53 8.09 3.90
C VAL A 40 21.14 9.10 4.88
N GLU A 41 21.63 10.24 4.42
CA GLU A 41 22.35 11.22 5.26
C GLU A 41 21.60 11.57 6.56
N ASP A 42 20.27 11.74 6.49
CA ASP A 42 19.42 12.11 7.63
C ASP A 42 18.83 10.92 8.43
N GLY A 43 19.21 9.68 8.11
CA GLY A 43 18.82 8.48 8.85
C GLY A 43 18.40 7.30 7.98
N LEU A 44 17.23 6.71 8.25
CA LEU A 44 16.80 5.47 7.60
C LEU A 44 15.56 5.69 6.73
N ALA A 45 15.68 5.40 5.44
CA ALA A 45 14.56 5.29 4.51
C ALA A 45 14.02 3.85 4.50
N VAL A 46 12.71 3.71 4.70
CA VAL A 46 11.97 2.45 4.56
C VAL A 46 11.12 2.57 3.31
N ILE A 47 11.38 1.75 2.29
CA ILE A 47 10.77 1.87 0.96
C ILE A 47 9.90 0.64 0.72
N CYS A 48 8.60 0.81 0.56
CA CYS A 48 7.67 -0.31 0.38
C CYS A 48 6.69 -0.10 -0.79
N PRO A 49 6.32 -1.18 -1.49
CA PRO A 49 5.28 -1.11 -2.51
C PRO A 49 3.87 -1.20 -1.89
N ALA A 50 2.95 -0.37 -2.38
CA ALA A 50 1.51 -0.46 -2.11
C ALA A 50 0.86 -1.65 -2.83
N GLN A 51 1.43 -2.09 -3.95
CA GLN A 51 0.87 -3.13 -4.83
C GLN A 51 -0.51 -2.73 -5.38
N GLY A 52 -0.63 -1.49 -5.84
CA GLY A 52 -1.87 -0.91 -6.37
C GLY A 52 -2.74 -0.23 -5.29
N HIS A 53 -4.05 -0.14 -5.54
CA HIS A 53 -4.98 0.54 -4.65
C HIS A 53 -5.16 -0.20 -3.32
N LEU A 54 -4.77 0.44 -2.22
CA LEU A 54 -4.99 -0.08 -0.85
C LEU A 54 -6.41 0.20 -0.33
N TYR A 55 -7.12 1.15 -0.94
CA TYR A 55 -8.48 1.56 -0.60
C TYR A 55 -9.36 1.56 -1.85
N ALA A 56 -10.64 1.30 -1.65
CA ALA A 56 -11.68 1.40 -2.67
C ALA A 56 -12.84 2.25 -2.14
N VAL A 57 -13.64 2.82 -3.04
CA VAL A 57 -14.88 3.51 -2.68
C VAL A 57 -15.96 2.47 -2.44
N ASP A 58 -16.61 2.53 -1.28
CA ASP A 58 -17.74 1.68 -0.89
C ASP A 58 -18.83 2.52 -0.22
N SER A 59 -20.07 2.04 -0.27
CA SER A 59 -21.18 2.65 0.46
C SER A 59 -20.92 2.66 1.96
N LYS A 60 -21.26 3.76 2.65
CA LYS A 60 -21.08 3.86 4.11
C LYS A 60 -21.85 2.77 4.85
N ASP A 61 -23.08 2.50 4.43
CA ASP A 61 -23.88 1.42 5.00
C ASP A 61 -23.92 0.20 4.08
N ARG A 62 -24.16 -0.98 4.66
CA ARG A 62 -24.34 -2.20 3.88
C ARG A 62 -25.76 -2.23 3.32
N PHE A 63 -25.89 -1.89 2.05
CA PHE A 63 -27.16 -1.98 1.34
C PHE A 63 -27.29 -3.30 0.58
N SER A 64 -28.53 -3.77 0.41
CA SER A 64 -28.81 -4.82 -0.58
C SER A 64 -28.45 -4.31 -1.98
N ARG A 65 -27.98 -5.20 -2.86
CA ARG A 65 -27.68 -4.90 -4.28
C ARG A 65 -28.88 -4.34 -5.07
N ARG A 66 -30.09 -4.35 -4.50
CA ARG A 66 -31.31 -3.77 -5.08
C ARG A 66 -31.64 -2.37 -4.56
N THR A 67 -30.85 -1.82 -3.64
CA THR A 67 -31.11 -0.52 -3.02
C THR A 67 -30.54 0.56 -3.91
N TYR A 68 -31.42 1.38 -4.49
CA TYR A 68 -31.04 2.55 -5.27
C TYR A 68 -32.04 3.69 -5.08
N PRO A 69 -31.59 4.95 -5.13
CA PRO A 69 -30.19 5.37 -5.25
C PRO A 69 -29.39 5.24 -3.93
N VAL A 70 -28.06 5.16 -4.04
CA VAL A 70 -27.13 5.27 -2.91
C VAL A 70 -26.32 6.55 -3.10
N TRP A 71 -26.30 7.41 -2.07
CA TRP A 71 -25.64 8.72 -2.14
C TRP A 71 -24.37 8.81 -1.28
N ASP A 72 -24.30 7.99 -0.23
CA ASP A 72 -23.26 8.07 0.79
C ASP A 72 -22.16 7.04 0.56
N PHE A 73 -20.99 7.53 0.15
CA PHE A 73 -19.80 6.73 -0.10
C PHE A 73 -18.63 7.15 0.78
N SER A 74 -17.71 6.22 1.00
CA SER A 74 -16.48 6.44 1.76
C SER A 74 -15.34 5.60 1.22
N TRP A 75 -14.10 6.03 1.43
CA TRP A 75 -12.93 5.19 1.18
C TRP A 75 -12.82 4.13 2.27
N ARG A 76 -12.74 2.85 1.87
CA ARG A 76 -12.55 1.72 2.77
C ARG A 76 -11.34 0.88 2.37
N PRO A 77 -10.67 0.22 3.34
CA PRO A 77 -9.59 -0.71 3.03
C PRO A 77 -10.08 -1.77 2.05
N LYS A 78 -9.33 -1.95 0.96
CA LYS A 78 -9.76 -2.82 -0.16
C LYS A 78 -10.06 -4.25 0.27
N TYR A 79 -9.26 -4.80 1.20
CA TYR A 79 -9.45 -6.17 1.70
C TYR A 79 -10.78 -6.37 2.46
N GLU A 80 -11.38 -5.30 2.99
CA GLU A 80 -12.69 -5.36 3.66
C GLU A 80 -13.83 -5.31 2.66
N VAL A 81 -13.69 -4.48 1.63
CA VAL A 81 -14.62 -4.38 0.50
C VAL A 81 -14.70 -5.71 -0.23
N GLU A 82 -13.56 -6.33 -0.55
CA GLU A 82 -13.50 -7.63 -1.23
C GLU A 82 -14.11 -8.77 -0.41
N ARG A 83 -13.91 -8.79 0.91
CA ARG A 83 -14.52 -9.80 1.81
C ARG A 83 -16.04 -9.68 1.94
N GLY A 84 -16.62 -8.52 1.63
CA GLY A 84 -18.07 -8.29 1.71
C GLY A 84 -18.88 -9.01 0.62
N TYR A 85 -18.23 -9.44 -0.46
CA TYR A 85 -18.84 -10.16 -1.58
C TYR A 85 -18.71 -11.67 -1.39
N ASN A 86 -19.37 -12.24 -0.37
CA ASN A 86 -19.61 -13.68 -0.38
C ASN A 86 -20.68 -13.97 -1.43
N TYR A 87 -20.30 -14.72 -2.48
CA TYR A 87 -21.21 -15.28 -3.48
C TYR A 87 -22.11 -16.35 -2.85
#